data_AF-A0A1Q7K9F1-F1
#
_entry.id   AF-A0A1Q7K9F1-F1
#
_cell.length_a   1.000
_cell.length_b   1.000
_cell.length_c   1.000
_cell.angle_alpha   90.00
_cell.angle_beta   90.00
_cell.angle_gamma   90.00
#
_symmetry.space_group_name_H-M   'P 1'
#
loop_
_entity.id
_entity.type
_entity.pdbx_description
1 polymer ?
#
loop_
_entity_poly.entity_id
_entity_poly.type
_entity_poly.pdbx_seq_one_letter_code
_entity_poly.pdbx_strand_id
1 'polypeptide(L)'
;MYPNLKLQLFRSAVRQNFLARELGIDESILSKIIHGYREPSPEQRQMLSGYLGAEESWLFEKYENASPARAAGNHASAHGMKDDIT
;
A
#
# COMPACT_ATOMS: atom_id res chain seq x y z
N MET A 1 -2.63 -8.08 -3.05
CA MET A 1 -3.13 -7.73 -1.70
C MET A 1 -2.31 -6.56 -1.16
N TYR A 2 -2.88 -5.76 -0.25
CA TYR A 2 -2.22 -4.62 0.40
C TYR A 2 -1.88 -4.94 1.86
N PRO A 3 -0.66 -5.39 2.19
CA PRO A 3 -0.31 -5.74 3.57
C PRO A 3 -0.31 -4.52 4.49
N ASN A 4 0.16 -3.37 3.99
CA ASN A 4 0.25 -2.14 4.76
C ASN A 4 -1.13 -1.63 5.17
N LEU A 5 -2.13 -1.75 4.28
CA LEU A 5 -3.54 -1.49 4.61
C LEU A 5 -4.03 -2.36 5.77
N LYS A 6 -3.81 -3.68 5.71
CA LYS A 6 -4.21 -4.60 6.79
C LYS A 6 -3.50 -4.28 8.10
N LEU A 7 -2.19 -4.02 8.04
CA LEU A 7 -1.38 -3.65 9.19
C LEU A 7 -1.92 -2.36 9.84
N GLN A 8 -2.20 -1.33 9.06
CA GLN A 8 -2.66 -0.05 9.57
C GLN A 8 -4.06 -0.15 10.17
N LEU A 9 -4.96 -0.93 9.55
CA LEU A 9 -6.28 -1.23 10.11
C LEU A 9 -6.17 -1.92 11.47
N PHE A 10 -5.30 -2.92 11.58
CA PHE A 10 -5.04 -3.61 12.85
C PHE A 10 -4.51 -2.64 13.91
N ARG A 11 -3.52 -1.80 13.57
CA ARG A 11 -2.94 -0.81 14.50
C ARG A 11 -3.93 0.25 14.96
N SER A 12 -4.85 0.66 14.09
CA SER A 12 -5.89 1.64 14.42
C SER A 12 -6.98 1.09 15.35
N ALA A 13 -7.06 -0.23 15.54
CA ALA A 13 -8.12 -0.93 16.28
C ALA A 13 -9.54 -0.58 15.78
N VAL A 14 -9.67 -0.11 14.53
CA VAL A 14 -10.95 0.27 13.94
C VAL A 14 -11.69 -0.95 13.42
N ARG A 15 -12.98 -1.03 13.73
CA ARG A 15 -13.86 -2.07 13.17
C ARG A 15 -14.21 -1.75 11.72
N GLN A 16 -14.11 -2.75 10.85
CA GLN A 16 -14.39 -2.59 9.42
C GLN A 16 -15.80 -2.03 9.14
N ASN A 17 -16.83 -2.48 9.85
CA ASN A 17 -18.21 -2.01 9.68
C ASN A 17 -18.35 -0.54 10.07
N PHE A 18 -17.59 -0.09 11.08
CA PHE A 18 -17.56 1.31 11.47
C PHE A 18 -16.85 2.13 10.41
N LEU A 19 -15.67 1.69 9.96
CA LEU A 19 -14.92 2.34 8.88
C LEU A 19 -15.73 2.47 7.58
N ALA A 20 -16.43 1.41 7.18
CA ALA A 20 -17.30 1.40 6.01
C ALA A 20 -18.35 2.51 6.10
N ARG A 21 -19.02 2.63 7.25
CA ARG A 21 -20.03 3.66 7.49
C ARG A 21 -19.43 5.07 7.52
N GLU A 22 -18.30 5.24 8.20
CA GLU A 22 -17.64 6.55 8.34
C GLU A 22 -17.15 7.09 7.00
N LEU A 23 -16.68 6.20 6.11
CA LEU A 23 -16.23 6.56 4.78
C LEU A 23 -17.34 6.48 3.72
N GLY A 24 -18.59 6.12 4.08
CA GLY A 24 -19.66 5.92 3.10
C GLY A 24 -19.35 4.84 2.05
N ILE A 25 -18.45 3.89 2.37
CA ILE A 25 -18.07 2.78 1.49
C ILE A 25 -18.93 1.57 1.87
N ASP A 26 -19.53 0.90 0.89
CA ASP A 26 -20.22 -0.36 1.13
C ASP A 26 -19.29 -1.39 1.80
N GLU A 27 -19.80 -2.07 2.83
CA GLU A 27 -18.99 -2.98 3.65
C GLU A 27 -18.40 -4.14 2.83
N SER A 28 -19.16 -4.65 1.85
CA SER A 28 -18.69 -5.72 0.97
C SER A 28 -17.58 -5.23 0.02
N ILE A 29 -17.68 -3.97 -0.44
CA ILE A 29 -16.65 -3.31 -1.25
C ILE A 29 -15.37 -3.16 -0.42
N LEU A 30 -15.49 -2.60 0.79
CA LEU A 30 -14.35 -2.40 1.69
C LEU A 30 -13.67 -3.74 2.02
N SER A 31 -14.46 -4.78 2.30
CA SER A 31 -13.94 -6.14 2.52
C SER A 31 -13.11 -6.62 1.33
N LYS A 32 -13.65 -6.51 0.10
CA LYS A 32 -12.93 -6.94 -1.11
C LYS A 32 -11.63 -6.13 -1.32
N ILE A 33 -11.61 -4.84 -0.99
CA ILE A 33 -10.41 -4.00 -1.06
C ILE A 33 -9.35 -4.49 -0.05
N ILE A 34 -9.73 -4.66 1.21
CA ILE A 34 -8.82 -5.10 2.30
C ILE A 34 -8.19 -6.45 1.95
N HIS A 35 -8.96 -7.38 1.40
CA HIS A 35 -8.49 -8.70 1.02
C HIS A 35 -7.78 -8.73 -0.35
N GLY A 36 -7.78 -7.62 -1.10
CA GLY A 36 -7.15 -7.52 -2.40
C GLY A 36 -7.91 -8.21 -3.54
N TYR A 37 -9.19 -8.50 -3.36
CA TYR A 37 -10.10 -8.97 -4.42
C TYR A 37 -10.64 -7.83 -5.28
N ARG A 38 -10.47 -6.58 -4.84
CA ARG A 38 -10.88 -5.39 -5.58
C ARG A 38 -9.84 -4.28 -5.43
N GLU A 39 -9.59 -3.57 -6.51
CA GLU A 39 -8.80 -2.33 -6.51
C GLU A 39 -9.66 -1.15 -6.02
N PRO A 40 -9.17 -0.33 -5.08
CA PRO A 40 -9.86 0.88 -4.65
C PRO A 40 -9.79 1.96 -5.75
N SER A 41 -10.85 2.78 -5.86
CA SER A 41 -10.81 3.99 -6.68
C SER A 41 -9.85 5.04 -6.08
N PRO A 42 -9.38 6.04 -6.86
CA PRO A 42 -8.55 7.12 -6.33
C PRO A 42 -9.19 7.84 -5.13
N GLU A 43 -10.50 8.09 -5.19
CA GLU A 43 -11.26 8.67 -4.09
C GLU A 43 -11.22 7.77 -2.85
N GLN A 44 -11.47 6.47 -3.00
CA GLN A 44 -11.39 5.52 -1.89
C GLN A 44 -9.99 5.46 -1.27
N ARG A 45 -8.94 5.59 -2.10
CA ARG A 45 -7.55 5.61 -1.61
C ARG A 45 -7.30 6.85 -0.75
N GLN A 46 -7.74 8.02 -1.19
CA GLN A 46 -7.62 9.27 -0.43
C GLN A 46 -8.43 9.22 0.87
N MET A 47 -9.64 8.69 0.84
CA MET A 47 -10.48 8.56 2.04
C MET A 47 -9.85 7.64 3.08
N LEU A 48 -9.35 6.48 2.64
CA LEU A 48 -8.70 5.50 3.52
C LEU A 48 -7.38 6.02 4.07
N SER A 49 -6.54 6.65 3.26
CA SER A 49 -5.25 7.22 3.69
C SER A 49 -5.45 8.37 4.68
N GLY A 50 -6.40 9.27 4.40
CA GLY A 50 -6.77 10.37 5.29
C GLY A 50 -7.32 9.89 6.63
N TYR A 51 -8.25 8.93 6.62
CA TYR A 51 -8.82 8.39 7.86
C TYR A 51 -7.79 7.62 8.70
N LEU A 52 -6.92 6.84 8.04
CA LEU A 52 -5.91 6.04 8.74
C LEU A 52 -4.64 6.82 9.08
N GLY A 53 -4.54 8.10 8.70
CA GLY A 53 -3.39 8.96 8.96
C GLY A 53 -2.09 8.42 8.37
N ALA A 54 -2.17 7.78 7.19
CA ALA A 54 -1.04 7.13 6.54
C ALA A 54 -0.90 7.63 5.10
N GLU A 55 0.32 7.59 4.57
CA GLU A 55 0.60 8.02 3.20
C GLU A 55 0.03 7.02 2.18
N GLU A 56 -0.56 7.52 1.09
CA GLU A 56 -1.32 6.70 0.15
C GLU A 56 -0.45 5.67 -0.57
N SER A 57 0.76 6.05 -1.02
CA SER A 57 1.62 5.14 -1.76
C SER A 57 2.11 4.00 -0.88
N TRP A 58 2.45 4.28 0.38
CA TRP A 58 2.76 3.25 1.38
C TRP A 58 1.56 2.35 1.69
N LEU A 59 0.38 2.91 1.94
CA LEU A 59 -0.81 2.15 2.36
C LEU A 59 -1.26 1.13 1.31
N PHE A 60 -1.16 1.51 0.04
CA PHE A 60 -1.55 0.69 -1.11
C PHE A 60 -0.37 0.13 -1.91
N GLU A 61 0.79 -0.02 -1.27
CA GLU A 61 1.90 -0.78 -1.85
C GLU A 61 1.47 -2.23 -2.05
N LYS A 62 1.58 -2.72 -3.29
CA LYS A 62 1.25 -4.10 -3.62
C LYS A 62 2.42 -4.98 -3.22
N TYR A 63 2.14 -5.99 -2.39
CA TYR A 63 3.04 -7.11 -2.25
C TYR A 63 2.90 -7.99 -3.49
N GLU A 64 3.74 -7.78 -4.48
CA GLU A 64 4.07 -8.85 -5.42
C GLU A 64 4.81 -9.90 -4.59
N ASN A 65 4.26 -11.12 -4.48
CA ASN A 65 5.08 -12.24 -4.07
C ASN A 65 6.29 -12.23 -5.02
N ALA A 66 7.44 -11.80 -4.52
CA ALA A 66 8.66 -11.81 -5.29
C ALA A 66 8.90 -13.27 -5.68
N SER A 67 8.56 -13.62 -6.92
CA SER A 67 9.27 -14.68 -7.59
C SER A 67 10.74 -14.25 -7.52
N PRO A 68 11.66 -15.06 -6.95
CA PRO A 68 13.00 -14.62 -6.56
C PRO A 68 13.85 -14.05 -7.70
N ALA A 69 13.38 -14.12 -8.94
CA ALA A 69 14.04 -13.56 -10.12
C ALA A 69 14.20 -12.03 -10.13
N ARG A 70 13.35 -11.25 -9.43
CA ARG A 70 13.41 -9.76 -9.50
C ARG A 70 14.24 -9.11 -8.39
N ALA A 71 14.60 -9.83 -7.33
CA ALA A 71 15.39 -9.30 -6.23
C ALA A 71 16.88 -9.05 -6.59
N ALA A 72 17.38 -9.67 -7.67
CA ALA A 72 18.78 -9.55 -8.09
C ALA A 72 19.09 -8.35 -9.01
N GLY A 73 18.09 -7.61 -9.49
CA GLY A 73 18.28 -6.61 -10.55
C GLY A 73 18.57 -5.17 -10.09
N ASN A 74 18.27 -4.81 -8.84
CA ASN A 74 18.20 -3.39 -8.45
C ASN A 74 19.32 -2.91 -7.52
N HIS A 75 20.37 -3.69 -7.30
CA HIS A 75 21.52 -3.28 -6.46
C HIS A 75 22.83 -3.03 -7.22
N ALA A 76 22.78 -2.91 -8.55
CA ALA A 76 23.95 -2.55 -9.34
C ALA A 76 23.61 -1.42 -10.31
N SER A 77 23.76 -0.18 -9.84
CA SER A 77 24.40 0.95 -10.56
C SER A 77 23.95 2.28 -9.95
N ALA A 78 24.81 2.90 -9.12
CA ALA A 78 25.03 4.34 -9.09
C ALA A 78 26.04 4.73 -7.98
N HIS A 79 27.33 4.55 -8.23
CA HIS A 79 28.26 5.65 -7.97
C HIS A 79 29.45 5.55 -8.92
N GLY A 80 29.54 6.53 -9.81
CA GLY A 80 30.41 6.53 -10.97
C GLY A 80 31.87 6.76 -10.61
N MET A 81 32.70 6.29 -11.54
CA MET A 81 33.97 6.91 -11.94
C MET A 81 33.93 8.42 -11.72
N LYS A 82 34.92 8.91 -10.98
CA LYS A 82 35.58 10.15 -11.37
C LYS A 82 37.01 9.78 -11.68
N ASP A 83 37.28 9.80 -12.97
CA ASP A 83 38.57 9.69 -13.60
C ASP A 83 39.39 10.95 -13.30
N ASP A 84 40.71 10.74 -13.26
CA ASP A 84 41.75 11.62 -13.78
C ASP A 84 42.38 12.73 -12.88
N ILE A 85 43.73 12.70 -12.93
CA ILE A 85 44.71 13.81 -12.95
C ILE A 85 45.72 13.94 -11.79
N THR A 86 46.98 13.68 -12.19
CA THR A 86 48.33 14.05 -11.67
C THR A 86 48.99 13.17 -10.63
#